data_AF-A0A6V2B9Q3-F1
#
_entry.id   AF-A0A6V2B9Q3-F1
#
_cell.length_a   1.000
_cell.length_b   1.000
_cell.length_c   1.000
_cell.angle_alpha   90.00
_cell.angle_beta   90.00
_cell.angle_gamma   90.00
#
_symmetry.space_group_name_H-M   'P 1'
#
loop_
_entity.id
_entity.type
_entity.pdbx_description
1 polymer ?
#
loop_
_entity_poly.entity_id
_entity_poly.type
_entity_poly.pdbx_seq_one_letter_code
_entity_poly.pdbx_strand_id
1 'polypeptide(L)'
;MLKEATTLHQTETEKLRETHAKDRAEIESNHNDALQKATALESSLTRVKSQRDLKTKDMDGKINSLTDDLDKHKKMLKDSRDKFFDTRQELFATSAELRKMHERAGMTYCNTTLIMEDSTKIFSNLGPKITVFWDEFYTKTLVPFSRTLGRIWAMCLEETEIIYNENLAEHVEMAKNTLNGVYNDHVTPVIDERIMPLVNEHIMPIVDNYRDPVSEAAESVRLTAISVVKHTSKAAYAYLSVLEIDGDGLSFPAEWILRQLEYCKDHSEEIVDTATMYLPLFLAMTITGCFILGTIAIYFGVPTGYVWAYCTIRFLFRPRRKKLSPKKAAVKKSKKKKGTANGGAKTKSQ
;
A
#
# COMPACT_ATOMS: atom_id res chain seq x y z
N MET A 1 -36.03 90.97 -57.41
CA MET A 1 -37.21 90.09 -57.24
C MET A 1 -37.07 88.77 -58.00
N LEU A 2 -37.35 88.66 -59.31
CA LEU A 2 -37.28 87.35 -60.02
C LEU A 2 -35.84 86.81 -60.19
N LYS A 3 -34.87 87.69 -60.50
CA LYS A 3 -33.44 87.30 -60.63
C LYS A 3 -32.79 86.87 -59.30
N GLU A 4 -33.19 87.48 -58.19
CA GLU A 4 -32.68 87.13 -56.85
C GLU A 4 -33.24 85.80 -56.36
N ALA A 5 -34.52 85.51 -56.66
CA ALA A 5 -35.13 84.22 -56.35
C ALA A 5 -34.46 83.07 -57.12
N THR A 6 -34.09 83.28 -58.39
CA THR A 6 -33.38 82.27 -59.18
C THR A 6 -31.95 82.03 -58.67
N THR A 7 -31.23 83.06 -58.22
CA THR A 7 -29.88 82.90 -57.66
C THR A 7 -29.88 82.23 -56.29
N LEU A 8 -30.89 82.51 -55.45
CA LEU A 8 -31.07 81.86 -54.17
C LEU A 8 -31.40 80.36 -54.35
N HIS A 9 -32.32 80.04 -55.27
CA HIS A 9 -32.67 78.66 -55.57
C HIS A 9 -31.47 77.90 -56.16
N GLN A 10 -30.66 78.53 -57.01
CA GLN A 10 -29.43 77.92 -57.56
C GLN A 10 -28.41 77.61 -56.44
N THR A 11 -28.15 78.57 -55.56
CA THR A 11 -27.22 78.36 -54.44
C THR A 11 -27.70 77.30 -53.44
N GLU A 12 -29.01 77.22 -53.19
CA GLU A 12 -29.58 76.17 -52.34
C GLU A 12 -29.46 74.78 -53.00
N THR A 13 -29.71 74.69 -54.31
CA THR A 13 -29.50 73.42 -55.04
C THR A 13 -28.05 72.99 -55.11
N GLU A 14 -27.10 73.93 -55.17
CA GLU A 14 -25.66 73.63 -55.13
C GLU A 14 -25.25 73.11 -53.75
N LYS A 15 -25.67 73.77 -52.66
CA LYS A 15 -25.42 73.29 -51.28
C LYS A 15 -26.00 71.90 -51.04
N LEU A 16 -27.20 71.65 -51.55
CA LEU A 16 -27.84 70.33 -51.45
C LEU A 16 -27.05 69.27 -52.23
N ARG A 17 -26.57 69.60 -53.45
CA ARG A 17 -25.70 68.71 -54.23
C ARG A 17 -24.37 68.43 -53.54
N GLU A 18 -23.74 69.43 -52.93
CA GLU A 18 -22.51 69.27 -52.15
C GLU A 18 -22.73 68.39 -50.92
N THR A 19 -23.83 68.60 -50.20
CA THR A 19 -24.20 67.78 -49.03
C THR A 19 -24.43 66.33 -49.46
N HIS A 20 -25.20 66.08 -50.52
CA HIS A 20 -25.39 64.73 -51.05
C HIS A 20 -24.10 64.09 -51.55
N ALA A 21 -23.20 64.86 -52.17
CA ALA A 21 -21.90 64.35 -52.60
C ALA A 21 -21.03 63.96 -51.40
N LYS A 22 -21.04 64.75 -50.33
CA LYS A 22 -20.34 64.47 -49.07
C LYS A 22 -20.92 63.23 -48.38
N ASP A 23 -22.23 63.16 -48.23
CA ASP A 23 -22.92 62.01 -47.63
C ASP A 23 -22.65 60.73 -48.42
N ARG A 24 -22.66 60.81 -49.76
CA ARG A 24 -22.32 59.68 -50.62
C ARG A 24 -20.87 59.23 -50.42
N ALA A 25 -19.91 60.16 -50.37
CA ALA A 25 -18.51 59.84 -50.13
C ALA A 25 -18.30 59.22 -48.74
N GLU A 26 -19.02 59.70 -47.71
CA GLU A 26 -19.00 59.14 -46.37
C GLU A 26 -19.60 57.73 -46.33
N ILE A 27 -20.73 57.50 -46.99
CA ILE A 27 -21.34 56.17 -47.12
C ILE A 27 -20.41 55.20 -47.86
N GLU A 28 -19.78 55.63 -48.96
CA GLU A 28 -18.83 54.81 -49.72
C GLU A 28 -17.58 54.49 -48.88
N SER A 29 -17.06 55.45 -48.11
CA SER A 29 -15.94 55.23 -47.18
C SER A 29 -16.32 54.23 -46.09
N ASN A 30 -17.46 54.44 -45.42
CA ASN A 30 -17.94 53.55 -44.35
C ASN A 30 -18.22 52.13 -44.89
N HIS A 31 -18.73 52.02 -46.12
CA HIS A 31 -18.95 50.74 -46.77
C HIS A 31 -17.63 50.02 -47.07
N ASN A 32 -16.63 50.74 -47.58
CA ASN A 32 -15.29 50.17 -47.83
C ASN A 32 -14.61 49.73 -46.53
N ASP A 33 -14.72 50.50 -45.45
CA ASP A 33 -14.20 50.14 -44.13
C ASP A 33 -14.89 48.90 -43.56
N ALA A 34 -16.22 48.79 -43.73
CA ALA A 34 -16.97 47.61 -43.34
C ALA A 34 -16.54 46.37 -44.14
N LEU A 35 -16.28 46.52 -45.44
CA LEU A 35 -15.83 45.44 -46.32
C LEU A 35 -14.40 44.99 -45.95
N GLN A 36 -13.50 45.92 -45.62
CA GLN A 36 -12.16 45.60 -45.11
C GLN A 36 -12.22 44.87 -43.76
N LYS A 37 -13.11 45.29 -42.85
CA LYS A 37 -13.32 44.59 -41.57
C LYS A 37 -13.89 43.19 -41.78
N ALA A 38 -14.85 43.03 -42.68
CA ALA A 38 -15.44 41.72 -43.00
C ALA A 38 -14.40 40.75 -43.58
N THR A 39 -13.59 41.20 -44.55
CA THR A 39 -12.51 40.39 -45.14
C THR A 39 -11.41 40.05 -44.13
N ALA A 40 -11.05 40.98 -43.23
CA ALA A 40 -10.13 40.70 -42.13
C ALA A 40 -10.69 39.64 -41.17
N LEU A 41 -11.98 39.73 -40.81
CA LEU A 41 -12.64 38.73 -39.96
C LEU A 41 -12.69 37.35 -40.64
N GLU A 42 -13.00 37.27 -41.93
CA GLU A 42 -12.99 36.00 -42.68
C GLU A 42 -11.59 35.38 -42.71
N SER A 43 -10.54 36.18 -42.90
CA SER A 43 -9.15 35.70 -42.84
C SER A 43 -8.77 35.17 -41.44
N SER A 44 -9.25 35.81 -40.38
CA SER A 44 -9.04 35.35 -39.01
C SER A 44 -9.81 34.06 -38.72
N LEU A 45 -11.05 33.95 -39.21
CA LEU A 45 -11.90 32.78 -39.04
C LEU A 45 -11.31 31.55 -39.75
N THR A 46 -10.78 31.73 -40.96
CA THR A 46 -10.11 30.64 -41.70
C THR A 46 -8.85 30.16 -40.99
N ARG A 47 -8.06 31.07 -40.40
CA ARG A 47 -6.90 30.72 -39.56
C ARG A 47 -7.29 29.98 -38.28
N VAL A 48 -8.35 30.39 -37.60
CA VAL A 48 -8.84 29.71 -36.39
C VAL A 48 -9.38 28.32 -36.72
N LYS A 49 -10.10 28.16 -37.84
CA LYS A 49 -10.56 26.86 -38.33
C LYS A 49 -9.40 25.92 -38.63
N SER A 50 -8.38 26.39 -39.36
CA SER A 50 -7.21 25.54 -39.67
C SER A 50 -6.42 25.15 -38.43
N GLN A 51 -6.28 26.05 -37.44
CA GLN A 51 -5.66 25.72 -36.15
C GLN A 51 -6.47 24.68 -35.36
N ARG A 52 -7.80 24.77 -35.38
CA ARG A 52 -8.68 23.76 -34.76
C ARG A 52 -8.47 22.41 -35.42
N ASP A 53 -8.50 22.34 -36.75
CA ASP A 53 -8.36 21.09 -37.49
C ASP A 53 -7.00 20.42 -37.26
N LEU A 54 -5.93 21.21 -37.15
CA LEU A 54 -4.60 20.71 -36.77
C LEU A 54 -4.58 20.14 -35.35
N LYS A 55 -5.22 20.82 -34.38
CA LYS A 55 -5.31 20.32 -33.00
C LYS A 55 -6.16 19.05 -32.92
N THR A 56 -7.26 18.97 -33.67
CA THR A 56 -8.08 17.75 -33.73
C THR A 56 -7.26 16.58 -34.28
N LYS A 57 -6.53 16.78 -35.38
CA LYS A 57 -5.64 15.75 -35.93
C LYS A 57 -4.53 15.32 -34.96
N ASP A 58 -3.93 16.25 -34.23
CA ASP A 58 -2.92 15.94 -33.20
C ASP A 58 -3.53 15.12 -32.05
N MET A 59 -4.72 15.50 -31.58
CA MET A 59 -5.44 14.75 -30.54
C MET A 59 -5.84 13.35 -31.01
N ASP A 60 -6.33 13.20 -32.24
CA ASP A 60 -6.66 11.89 -32.82
C ASP A 60 -5.42 11.00 -32.92
N GLY A 61 -4.27 11.57 -33.31
CA GLY A 61 -2.99 10.87 -33.30
C GLY A 61 -2.58 10.37 -31.91
N LYS A 62 -2.76 11.21 -30.88
CA LYS A 62 -2.52 10.84 -29.48
C LYS A 62 -3.46 9.74 -29.00
N ILE A 63 -4.76 9.84 -29.31
CA ILE A 63 -5.76 8.82 -28.97
C ILE A 63 -5.40 7.47 -29.58
N ASN A 64 -5.02 7.43 -30.86
CA ASN A 64 -4.61 6.20 -31.52
C ASN A 64 -3.35 5.60 -30.88
N SER A 65 -2.34 6.43 -30.58
CA SER A 65 -1.11 5.96 -29.91
C SER A 65 -1.37 5.39 -28.51
N LEU A 66 -2.25 6.03 -27.73
CA LEU A 66 -2.63 5.55 -26.40
C LEU A 66 -3.46 4.26 -26.48
N THR A 67 -4.28 4.12 -27.52
CA THR A 67 -5.07 2.90 -27.77
C THR A 67 -4.14 1.72 -28.09
N ASP A 68 -3.13 1.93 -28.94
CA ASP A 68 -2.12 0.91 -29.26
C ASP A 68 -1.33 0.48 -28.01
N ASP A 69 -0.94 1.42 -27.16
CA ASP A 69 -0.21 1.11 -25.93
C ASP A 69 -1.09 0.37 -24.91
N LEU A 70 -2.37 0.74 -24.80
CA LEU A 70 -3.35 0.04 -23.98
C LEU A 70 -3.52 -1.41 -24.42
N ASP A 71 -3.56 -1.68 -25.73
CA ASP A 71 -3.65 -3.04 -26.26
C ASP A 71 -2.36 -3.85 -26.06
N LYS A 72 -1.17 -3.22 -26.16
CA LYS A 72 0.10 -3.85 -25.76
C LYS A 72 0.08 -4.24 -24.29
N HIS A 73 -0.36 -3.36 -23.39
CA HIS A 73 -0.45 -3.65 -21.96
C HIS A 73 -1.45 -4.76 -21.64
N LYS A 74 -2.62 -4.78 -22.31
CA LYS A 74 -3.56 -5.91 -22.20
C LYS A 74 -2.93 -7.23 -22.60
N LYS A 75 -2.17 -7.25 -23.70
CA LYS A 75 -1.45 -8.45 -24.16
C LYS A 75 -0.41 -8.90 -23.13
N MET A 76 0.40 -7.98 -22.60
CA MET A 76 1.37 -8.29 -21.54
C MET A 76 0.72 -8.85 -20.27
N LEU A 77 -0.44 -8.29 -19.85
CA LEU A 77 -1.19 -8.79 -18.70
C LEU A 77 -1.74 -10.20 -18.95
N LYS A 78 -2.21 -10.49 -20.16
CA LYS A 78 -2.64 -11.83 -20.55
C LYS A 78 -1.48 -12.82 -20.51
N ASP A 79 -0.35 -12.50 -21.13
CA ASP A 79 0.84 -13.35 -21.14
C ASP A 79 1.38 -13.61 -19.71
N SER A 80 1.32 -12.60 -18.83
CA SER A 80 1.69 -12.73 -17.42
C SER A 80 0.73 -13.66 -16.65
N ARG A 81 -0.58 -13.51 -16.88
CA ARG A 81 -1.61 -14.37 -16.29
C ARG A 81 -1.42 -15.83 -16.69
N ASP A 82 -1.15 -16.09 -17.97
CA ASP A 82 -0.94 -17.44 -18.48
C ASP A 82 0.31 -18.08 -17.85
N LYS A 83 1.41 -17.33 -17.74
CA LYS A 83 2.61 -17.78 -16.99
C LYS A 83 2.33 -18.10 -15.52
N PHE A 84 1.52 -17.29 -14.83
CA PHE A 84 1.14 -17.58 -13.44
C PHE A 84 0.27 -18.83 -13.33
N PHE A 85 -0.57 -19.11 -14.34
CA PHE A 85 -1.36 -20.32 -14.39
C PHE A 85 -0.47 -21.57 -14.58
N ASP A 86 0.47 -21.52 -15.54
CA ASP A 86 1.41 -22.61 -15.81
C ASP A 86 2.28 -22.92 -14.58
N THR A 87 2.88 -21.89 -13.98
CA THR A 87 3.72 -22.05 -12.77
C THR A 87 2.92 -22.60 -11.58
N ARG A 88 1.64 -22.24 -11.44
CA ARG A 88 0.77 -22.81 -10.41
C ARG A 88 0.49 -24.29 -10.67
N GLN A 89 0.31 -24.68 -11.93
CA GLN A 89 0.12 -26.08 -12.31
C GLN A 89 1.38 -26.91 -12.04
N GLU A 90 2.57 -26.39 -12.34
CA GLU A 90 3.86 -27.00 -11.98
C GLU A 90 4.02 -27.14 -10.46
N LEU A 91 3.62 -26.13 -9.68
CA LEU A 91 3.67 -26.18 -8.22
C LEU A 91 2.74 -27.27 -7.67
N PHE A 92 1.54 -27.43 -8.25
CA PHE A 92 0.66 -28.53 -7.87
C PHE A 92 1.23 -29.91 -8.23
N ALA A 93 1.86 -30.05 -9.40
CA ALA A 93 2.51 -31.29 -9.80
C ALA A 93 3.67 -31.66 -8.87
N THR A 94 4.56 -30.71 -8.59
CA THR A 94 5.69 -30.90 -7.67
C THR A 94 5.23 -31.17 -6.23
N SER A 95 4.19 -30.50 -5.74
CA SER A 95 3.61 -30.77 -4.41
C SER A 95 3.03 -32.18 -4.32
N ALA A 96 2.33 -32.64 -5.37
CA ALA A 96 1.81 -34.00 -5.45
C ALA A 96 2.94 -35.05 -5.46
N GLU A 97 4.04 -34.78 -6.16
CA GLU A 97 5.23 -35.63 -6.15
C GLU A 97 5.91 -35.67 -4.78
N LEU A 98 6.01 -34.52 -4.10
CA LEU A 98 6.58 -34.41 -2.76
C LEU A 98 5.77 -35.19 -1.72
N ARG A 99 4.44 -35.20 -1.84
CA ARG A 99 3.56 -36.06 -1.02
C ARG A 99 3.84 -37.53 -1.25
N LYS A 100 3.97 -37.98 -2.51
CA LYS A 100 4.33 -39.37 -2.83
C LYS A 100 5.71 -39.75 -2.28
N MET A 101 6.67 -38.84 -2.34
CA MET A 101 7.99 -39.05 -1.73
C MET A 101 7.92 -39.15 -0.21
N HIS A 102 7.14 -38.30 0.46
CA HIS A 102 6.92 -38.37 1.91
C HIS A 102 6.27 -39.69 2.34
N GLU A 103 5.26 -40.14 1.61
CA GLU A 103 4.59 -41.41 1.86
C GLU A 103 5.56 -42.60 1.74
N ARG A 104 6.37 -42.62 0.67
CA ARG A 104 7.44 -43.62 0.51
C ARG A 104 8.51 -43.53 1.60
N ALA A 105 8.92 -42.33 1.99
CA ALA A 105 9.91 -42.12 3.03
C ALA A 105 9.38 -42.57 4.40
N GLY A 106 8.12 -42.29 4.72
CA GLY A 106 7.45 -42.77 5.94
C GLY A 106 7.41 -44.29 6.03
N MET A 107 7.25 -44.98 4.90
CA MET A 107 7.30 -46.45 4.84
C MET A 107 8.72 -47.04 4.93
N THR A 108 9.75 -46.26 4.62
CA THR A 108 11.12 -46.81 4.43
C THR A 108 12.10 -46.41 5.51
N TYR A 109 11.95 -45.25 6.16
CA TYR A 109 13.04 -44.70 6.99
C TYR A 109 12.57 -43.67 8.02
N CYS A 110 11.99 -44.13 9.13
CA CYS A 110 12.20 -43.56 10.48
C CYS A 110 11.24 -44.24 11.45
N ASN A 111 11.79 -44.89 12.47
CA ASN A 111 11.01 -45.29 13.64
C ASN A 111 10.70 -44.00 14.44
N THR A 112 9.68 -43.24 14.00
CA THR A 112 9.26 -41.97 14.60
C THR A 112 8.95 -42.10 16.09
N THR A 113 8.51 -43.29 16.50
CA THR A 113 8.34 -43.71 17.89
C THR A 113 9.61 -43.53 18.73
N LEU A 114 10.79 -43.86 18.20
CA LEU A 114 12.08 -43.70 18.90
C LEU A 114 12.49 -42.22 19.06
N ILE A 115 12.25 -41.40 18.03
CA ILE A 115 12.55 -39.95 18.09
C ILE A 115 11.61 -39.26 19.08
N MET A 116 10.34 -39.68 19.12
CA MET A 116 9.34 -39.14 20.04
C MET A 116 9.65 -39.55 21.49
N GLU A 117 10.10 -40.78 21.73
CA GLU A 117 10.61 -41.24 23.04
C GLU A 117 11.84 -40.45 23.51
N ASP A 118 12.81 -40.21 22.62
CA ASP A 118 14.02 -39.47 22.99
C ASP A 118 13.73 -37.99 23.25
N SER A 119 12.86 -37.37 22.45
CA SER A 119 12.46 -35.98 22.66
C SER A 119 11.70 -35.79 23.98
N THR A 120 10.77 -36.70 24.31
CA THR A 120 10.03 -36.64 25.58
C THR A 120 10.94 -36.83 26.80
N LYS A 121 11.92 -37.74 26.73
CA LYS A 121 12.96 -37.90 27.78
C LYS A 121 13.85 -36.66 27.94
N ILE A 122 14.16 -35.97 26.85
CA ILE A 122 14.95 -34.72 26.92
C ILE A 122 14.12 -33.60 27.56
N PHE A 123 12.85 -33.43 27.16
CA PHE A 123 11.99 -32.37 27.71
C PHE A 123 11.58 -32.61 29.16
N SER A 124 11.32 -33.86 29.58
CA SER A 124 11.02 -34.18 30.97
C SER A 124 12.19 -33.87 31.91
N ASN A 125 13.43 -34.02 31.43
CA ASN A 125 14.64 -33.76 32.20
C ASN A 125 15.06 -32.27 32.22
N LEU A 126 14.71 -31.50 31.18
CA LEU A 126 15.02 -30.07 31.10
C LEU A 126 13.94 -29.17 31.68
N GLY A 127 12.67 -29.57 31.64
CA GLY A 127 11.54 -28.75 32.10
C GLY A 127 11.73 -28.15 33.50
N PRO A 128 12.01 -28.96 34.54
CA PRO A 128 12.19 -28.47 35.90
C PRO A 128 13.38 -27.52 36.08
N LYS A 129 14.45 -27.73 35.30
CA LYS A 129 15.66 -26.88 35.36
C LYS A 129 15.42 -25.52 34.71
N ILE A 130 14.65 -25.50 33.63
CA ILE A 130 14.28 -24.27 32.92
C ILE A 130 13.32 -23.44 33.78
N THR A 131 12.36 -24.05 34.46
CA THR A 131 11.42 -23.31 35.32
C THR A 131 12.11 -22.69 36.53
N VAL A 132 13.03 -23.42 37.19
CA VAL A 132 13.81 -22.88 38.31
C VAL A 132 14.73 -21.74 37.87
N PHE A 133 15.41 -21.89 36.73
CA PHE A 133 16.25 -20.83 36.16
C PHE A 133 15.44 -19.57 35.82
N TRP A 134 14.26 -19.73 35.23
CA TRP A 134 13.38 -18.60 34.90
C TRP A 134 12.85 -17.89 36.14
N ASP A 135 12.44 -18.64 37.16
CA ASP A 135 11.94 -18.06 38.41
C ASP A 135 13.05 -17.30 39.16
N GLU A 136 14.26 -17.86 39.19
CA GLU A 136 15.43 -17.21 39.79
C GLU A 136 15.86 -15.95 39.01
N PHE A 137 15.85 -16.01 37.67
CA PHE A 137 16.15 -14.85 36.82
C PHE A 137 15.08 -13.76 36.93
N TYR A 138 13.80 -14.14 36.99
CA TYR A 138 12.71 -13.17 37.10
C TYR A 138 12.74 -12.45 38.45
N THR A 139 12.86 -13.21 39.54
CA THR A 139 12.82 -12.67 40.91
C THR A 139 14.08 -11.87 41.26
N LYS A 140 15.28 -12.35 40.90
CA LYS A 140 16.54 -11.70 41.30
C LYS A 140 16.96 -10.55 40.39
N THR A 141 16.57 -10.56 39.12
CA THR A 141 17.08 -9.59 38.14
C THR A 141 16.00 -8.66 37.61
N LEU A 142 14.85 -9.18 37.20
CA LEU A 142 13.81 -8.37 36.56
C LEU A 142 13.01 -7.53 37.56
N VAL A 143 12.65 -8.08 38.72
CA VAL A 143 11.88 -7.35 39.74
C VAL A 143 12.65 -6.17 40.36
N PRO A 144 13.95 -6.29 40.71
CA PRO A 144 14.70 -5.14 41.23
C PRO A 144 14.94 -4.09 40.16
N PHE A 145 15.20 -4.50 38.92
CA PHE A 145 15.43 -3.61 37.79
C PHE A 145 14.19 -2.79 37.42
N SER A 146 12.99 -3.40 37.44
CA SER A 146 11.74 -2.66 37.21
C SER A 146 11.43 -1.68 38.33
N ARG A 147 11.77 -2.01 39.59
CA ARG A 147 11.62 -1.10 40.73
C ARG A 147 12.56 0.10 40.66
N THR A 148 13.83 -0.10 40.28
CA THR A 148 14.79 1.02 40.14
C THR A 148 14.46 1.89 38.94
N LEU A 149 14.10 1.30 37.80
CA LEU A 149 13.65 2.07 36.64
C LEU A 149 12.36 2.84 36.95
N GLY A 150 11.40 2.24 37.64
CA GLY A 150 10.17 2.92 38.05
C GLY A 150 10.43 4.15 38.93
N ARG A 151 11.40 4.07 39.85
CA ARG A 151 11.79 5.22 40.70
C ARG A 151 12.51 6.32 39.92
N ILE A 152 13.45 5.95 39.05
CA ILE A 152 14.15 6.93 38.20
C ILE A 152 13.16 7.62 37.27
N TRP A 153 12.25 6.84 36.67
CA TRP A 153 11.19 7.37 35.82
C TRP A 153 10.28 8.32 36.60
N ALA A 154 9.81 7.94 37.80
CA ALA A 154 8.95 8.80 38.61
C ALA A 154 9.63 10.13 38.98
N MET A 155 10.91 10.11 39.38
CA MET A 155 11.67 11.33 39.67
C MET A 155 11.83 12.22 38.44
N CYS A 156 12.19 11.63 37.29
CA CYS A 156 12.31 12.40 36.06
C CYS A 156 10.96 12.98 35.60
N LEU A 157 9.85 12.24 35.76
CA LEU A 157 8.51 12.74 35.43
C LEU A 157 8.15 13.95 36.27
N GLU A 158 8.32 13.87 37.59
CA GLU A 158 7.97 14.96 38.52
C GLU A 158 8.77 16.23 38.22
N GLU A 159 10.07 16.12 37.98
CA GLU A 159 10.92 17.27 37.63
C GLU A 159 10.57 17.85 36.24
N THR A 160 10.25 16.99 35.26
CA THR A 160 9.79 17.47 33.94
C THR A 160 8.41 18.11 33.98
N GLU A 161 7.52 17.64 34.87
CA GLU A 161 6.18 18.20 35.04
C GLU A 161 6.26 19.61 35.64
N ILE A 162 7.12 19.82 36.65
CA ILE A 162 7.36 21.15 37.22
C ILE A 162 7.94 22.10 36.16
N ILE A 163 8.98 21.69 35.44
CA ILE A 163 9.61 22.53 34.40
C ILE A 163 8.60 22.85 33.28
N TYR A 164 7.77 21.88 32.88
CA TYR A 164 6.74 22.07 31.87
C TYR A 164 5.66 23.06 32.34
N ASN A 165 5.14 22.88 33.56
CA ASN A 165 4.08 23.70 34.11
C ASN A 165 4.54 25.15 34.38
N GLU A 166 5.76 25.35 34.89
CA GLU A 166 6.25 26.69 35.23
C GLU A 166 6.71 27.49 34.02
N ASN A 167 7.33 26.86 33.02
CA ASN A 167 8.01 27.60 31.95
C ASN A 167 7.40 27.39 30.56
N LEU A 168 6.73 26.26 30.31
CA LEU A 168 6.27 25.92 28.96
C LEU A 168 4.75 25.98 28.81
N ALA A 169 3.97 25.78 29.88
CA ALA A 169 2.52 25.66 29.79
C ALA A 169 1.87 26.88 29.12
N GLU A 170 2.23 28.11 29.53
CA GLU A 170 1.68 29.34 28.95
C GLU A 170 2.08 29.51 27.47
N HIS A 171 3.33 29.22 27.11
CA HIS A 171 3.78 29.29 25.72
C HIS A 171 3.15 28.21 24.83
N VAL A 172 2.95 27.00 25.36
CA VAL A 172 2.26 25.91 24.67
C VAL A 172 0.79 26.27 24.47
N GLU A 173 0.14 26.84 25.48
CA GLU A 173 -1.25 27.27 25.39
C GLU A 173 -1.42 28.44 24.42
N MET A 174 -0.53 29.42 24.44
CA MET A 174 -0.51 30.53 23.48
C MET A 174 -0.28 30.02 22.04
N ALA A 175 0.67 29.11 21.84
CA ALA A 175 0.93 28.51 20.54
C ALA A 175 -0.26 27.68 20.05
N LYS A 176 -0.89 26.91 20.95
CA LYS A 176 -2.10 26.14 20.66
C LYS A 176 -3.25 27.05 20.27
N ASN A 177 -3.48 28.14 21.00
CA ASN A 177 -4.55 29.09 20.70
C ASN A 177 -4.30 29.81 19.36
N THR A 178 -3.05 30.20 19.09
CA THR A 178 -2.65 30.80 17.81
C THR A 178 -2.84 29.82 16.65
N LEU A 179 -2.40 28.57 16.82
CA LEU A 179 -2.54 27.52 15.81
C LEU A 179 -4.02 27.17 15.56
N ASN A 180 -4.82 27.08 16.62
CA ASN A 180 -6.27 26.87 16.52
C ASN A 180 -6.94 28.04 15.79
N GLY A 181 -6.55 29.28 16.08
CA GLY A 181 -7.03 30.46 15.34
C GLY A 181 -6.72 30.34 13.85
N VAL A 182 -5.46 30.09 13.47
CA VAL A 182 -5.06 29.89 12.07
C VAL A 182 -5.82 28.73 11.42
N TYR A 183 -6.00 27.61 12.13
CA TYR A 183 -6.72 26.46 11.61
C TYR A 183 -8.21 26.78 11.40
N ASN A 184 -8.86 27.43 12.34
CA ASN A 184 -10.29 27.77 12.27
C ASN A 184 -10.57 28.89 11.27
N ASP A 185 -9.70 29.91 11.19
CA ASP A 185 -9.93 31.09 10.36
C ASP A 185 -9.48 30.89 8.90
N HIS A 186 -8.52 30.00 8.64
CA HIS A 186 -7.95 29.84 7.31
C HIS A 186 -8.07 28.43 6.74
N VAL A 187 -7.89 27.39 7.56
CA VAL A 187 -7.89 26.00 7.06
C VAL A 187 -9.30 25.45 6.97
N THR A 188 -10.11 25.65 8.00
CA THR A 188 -11.49 25.16 8.08
C THR A 188 -12.37 25.70 6.95
N PRO A 189 -12.38 27.00 6.62
CA PRO A 189 -13.20 27.52 5.53
C PRO A 189 -12.76 26.99 4.17
N VAL A 190 -11.45 26.80 3.96
CA VAL A 190 -10.95 26.19 2.72
C VAL A 190 -11.39 24.73 2.61
N ILE A 191 -11.35 23.97 3.71
CA ILE A 191 -11.86 22.60 3.75
C ILE A 191 -13.36 22.61 3.45
N ASP A 192 -14.14 23.40 4.17
CA ASP A 192 -15.60 23.36 4.12
C ASP A 192 -16.18 23.96 2.82
N GLU A 193 -15.62 25.06 2.32
CA GLU A 193 -16.14 25.77 1.14
C GLU A 193 -15.57 25.25 -0.18
N ARG A 194 -14.36 24.68 -0.18
CA ARG A 194 -13.71 24.24 -1.43
C ARG A 194 -13.51 22.74 -1.51
N ILE A 195 -12.97 22.13 -0.45
CA ILE A 195 -12.59 20.72 -0.49
C ILE A 195 -13.82 19.83 -0.31
N MET A 196 -14.68 20.11 0.67
CA MET A 196 -15.86 19.30 0.96
C MET A 196 -16.85 19.24 -0.21
N PRO A 197 -17.15 20.34 -0.94
CA PRO A 197 -17.99 20.27 -2.12
C PRO A 197 -17.37 19.40 -3.22
N LEU A 198 -16.07 19.53 -3.50
CA LEU A 198 -15.37 18.69 -4.47
C LEU A 198 -15.38 17.21 -4.06
N VAL A 199 -15.18 16.92 -2.77
CA VAL A 199 -15.27 15.57 -2.22
C VAL A 199 -16.68 15.03 -2.41
N ASN A 200 -17.71 15.80 -2.04
CA ASN A 200 -19.10 15.37 -2.14
C ASN A 200 -19.60 15.22 -3.59
N GLU A 201 -19.15 16.07 -4.50
CA GLU A 201 -19.59 16.05 -5.91
C GLU A 201 -18.83 15.01 -6.75
N HIS A 202 -17.54 14.79 -6.49
CA HIS A 202 -16.72 13.94 -7.34
C HIS A 202 -16.24 12.66 -6.66
N ILE A 203 -15.94 12.70 -5.36
CA ILE A 203 -15.36 11.55 -4.66
C ILE A 203 -16.46 10.67 -4.05
N MET A 204 -17.47 11.26 -3.40
CA MET A 204 -18.56 10.48 -2.78
C MET A 204 -19.31 9.59 -3.77
N PRO A 205 -19.69 10.04 -4.99
CA PRO A 205 -20.35 9.16 -5.95
C PRO A 205 -19.46 8.00 -6.39
N ILE A 206 -18.14 8.22 -6.49
CA ILE A 206 -17.18 7.16 -6.78
C ILE A 206 -17.16 6.17 -5.60
N VAL A 207 -17.02 6.67 -4.37
CA VAL A 207 -17.01 5.84 -3.16
C VAL A 207 -18.30 5.03 -3.07
N ASP A 208 -19.46 5.65 -3.25
CA ASP A 208 -20.76 4.98 -3.20
C ASP A 208 -20.90 3.93 -4.31
N ASN A 209 -20.48 4.24 -5.55
CA ASN A 209 -20.48 3.27 -6.65
C ASN A 209 -19.59 2.05 -6.40
N TYR A 210 -18.52 2.21 -5.60
CA TYR A 210 -17.64 1.10 -5.21
C TYR A 210 -17.98 0.49 -3.85
N ARG A 211 -18.77 1.17 -3.02
CA ARG A 211 -19.12 0.73 -1.65
C ARG A 211 -19.92 -0.55 -1.69
N ASP A 212 -20.97 -0.61 -2.51
CA ASP A 212 -21.82 -1.80 -2.60
C ASP A 212 -21.05 -3.01 -3.17
N PRO A 213 -20.34 -2.90 -4.31
CA PRO A 213 -19.54 -4.01 -4.83
C PRO A 213 -18.45 -4.48 -3.86
N VAL A 214 -17.79 -3.56 -3.14
CA VAL A 214 -16.76 -3.92 -2.16
C VAL A 214 -17.38 -4.57 -0.93
N SER A 215 -18.54 -4.11 -0.47
CA SER A 215 -19.28 -4.72 0.64
C SER A 215 -19.76 -6.12 0.29
N GLU A 216 -20.31 -6.32 -0.91
CA GLU A 216 -20.72 -7.64 -1.42
C GLU A 216 -19.52 -8.59 -1.56
N ALA A 217 -18.40 -8.09 -2.10
CA ALA A 217 -17.17 -8.87 -2.21
C ALA A 217 -16.60 -9.24 -0.83
N ALA A 218 -16.61 -8.29 0.12
CA ALA A 218 -16.17 -8.53 1.50
C ALA A 218 -17.04 -9.58 2.19
N GLU A 219 -18.37 -9.51 2.03
CA GLU A 219 -19.29 -10.49 2.61
C GLU A 219 -19.12 -11.88 1.97
N SER A 220 -18.91 -11.93 0.65
CA SER A 220 -18.61 -13.19 -0.05
C SER A 220 -17.32 -13.84 0.44
N VAL A 221 -16.26 -13.05 0.64
CA VAL A 221 -14.99 -13.53 1.21
C VAL A 221 -15.18 -13.98 2.66
N ARG A 222 -15.93 -13.23 3.47
CA ARG A 222 -16.28 -13.57 4.85
C ARG A 222 -16.99 -14.92 4.94
N LEU A 223 -18.08 -15.11 4.18
CA LEU A 223 -18.82 -16.38 4.13
C LEU A 223 -17.96 -17.55 3.65
N THR A 224 -17.08 -17.30 2.67
CA THR A 224 -16.11 -18.31 2.21
C THR A 224 -15.13 -18.68 3.31
N ALA A 225 -14.58 -17.72 4.05
CA ALA A 225 -13.68 -17.96 5.16
C ALA A 225 -14.37 -18.73 6.29
N ILE A 226 -15.60 -18.37 6.65
CA ILE A 226 -16.42 -19.10 7.64
C ILE A 226 -16.60 -20.55 7.21
N SER A 227 -16.97 -20.78 5.95
CA SER A 227 -17.14 -22.12 5.39
C SER A 227 -15.85 -22.94 5.46
N VAL A 228 -14.71 -22.35 5.05
CA VAL A 228 -13.41 -23.01 5.12
C VAL A 228 -13.04 -23.37 6.56
N VAL A 229 -13.14 -22.43 7.50
CA VAL A 229 -12.83 -22.69 8.92
C VAL A 229 -13.72 -23.79 9.49
N LYS A 230 -15.02 -23.75 9.21
CA LYS A 230 -15.98 -24.75 9.68
C LYS A 230 -15.74 -26.14 9.09
N HIS A 231 -15.50 -26.25 7.79
CA HIS A 231 -15.27 -27.54 7.14
C HIS A 231 -13.91 -28.13 7.50
N THR A 232 -12.86 -27.31 7.58
CA THR A 232 -11.51 -27.77 7.95
C THR A 232 -11.45 -28.19 9.42
N SER A 233 -12.05 -27.42 10.34
CA SER A 233 -12.13 -27.80 11.75
C SER A 233 -12.94 -29.09 11.95
N LYS A 234 -14.08 -29.24 11.27
CA LYS A 234 -14.87 -30.47 11.30
C LYS A 234 -14.09 -31.68 10.78
N ALA A 235 -13.38 -31.54 9.66
CA ALA A 235 -12.58 -32.62 9.09
C ALA A 235 -11.39 -32.98 9.99
N ALA A 236 -10.69 -31.98 10.54
CA ALA A 236 -9.58 -32.19 11.45
C ALA A 236 -10.03 -32.85 12.76
N TYR A 237 -11.16 -32.42 13.33
CA TYR A 237 -11.77 -33.02 14.51
C TYR A 237 -12.11 -34.49 14.26
N ALA A 238 -12.81 -34.79 13.16
CA ALA A 238 -13.18 -36.17 12.81
C ALA A 238 -11.97 -37.07 12.57
N TYR A 239 -10.89 -36.54 11.97
CA TYR A 239 -9.66 -37.28 11.75
C TYR A 239 -8.94 -37.58 13.08
N LEU A 240 -8.82 -36.58 13.95
CA LEU A 240 -8.15 -36.73 15.24
C LEU A 240 -8.94 -37.61 16.20
N SER A 241 -10.27 -37.54 16.19
CA SER A 241 -11.11 -38.39 17.02
C SER A 241 -11.07 -39.86 16.61
N VAL A 242 -10.84 -40.16 15.31
CA VAL A 242 -10.62 -41.55 14.86
C VAL A 242 -9.25 -42.07 15.32
N LEU A 243 -8.21 -41.25 15.26
CA LEU A 243 -6.88 -41.61 15.79
C LEU A 243 -6.88 -41.83 17.31
N GLU A 244 -7.88 -41.28 18.00
CA GLU A 244 -8.08 -41.37 19.44
C GLU A 244 -8.58 -42.75 19.91
N ILE A 245 -9.23 -43.52 19.01
CA ILE A 245 -9.93 -44.77 19.38
C ILE A 245 -8.96 -45.89 19.79
N ASP A 246 -7.66 -45.78 19.49
CA ASP A 246 -6.71 -46.89 19.62
C ASP A 246 -5.65 -46.73 20.74
N GLY A 247 -5.69 -45.69 21.59
CA GLY A 247 -4.61 -45.43 22.56
C GLY A 247 -5.07 -44.95 23.94
N ASP A 248 -4.69 -45.70 24.99
CA ASP A 248 -4.88 -45.35 26.40
C ASP A 248 -4.25 -43.98 26.74
N GLY A 249 -5.07 -42.92 26.72
CA GLY A 249 -4.78 -41.62 27.32
C GLY A 249 -4.09 -40.62 26.39
N LEU A 250 -4.80 -39.53 26.06
CA LEU A 250 -4.21 -38.42 25.31
C LEU A 250 -3.17 -37.71 26.16
N SER A 251 -2.03 -37.44 25.56
CA SER A 251 -1.18 -36.36 26.06
C SER A 251 -2.01 -35.07 26.13
N PHE A 252 -1.88 -34.30 27.23
CA PHE A 252 -2.53 -33.01 27.45
C PHE A 252 -2.66 -32.08 26.21
N PRO A 253 -1.68 -32.00 25.28
CA PRO A 253 -1.81 -31.20 24.07
C PRO A 253 -2.94 -31.63 23.13
N ALA A 254 -3.25 -32.92 23.03
CA ALA A 254 -4.21 -33.44 22.07
C ALA A 254 -5.66 -33.16 22.50
N GLU A 255 -6.00 -33.30 23.78
CA GLU A 255 -7.32 -32.87 24.31
C GLU A 255 -7.53 -31.37 24.12
N TRP A 256 -6.50 -30.57 24.37
CA TRP A 256 -6.57 -29.13 24.15
C TRP A 256 -6.83 -28.79 22.68
N ILE A 257 -6.13 -29.43 21.74
CA ILE A 257 -6.35 -29.25 20.30
C ILE A 257 -7.77 -29.66 19.90
N LEU A 258 -8.28 -30.79 20.40
CA LEU A 258 -9.64 -31.25 20.12
C LEU A 258 -10.68 -30.23 20.61
N ARG A 259 -10.53 -29.70 21.83
CA ARG A 259 -11.40 -28.63 22.35
C ARG A 259 -11.34 -27.37 21.50
N GLN A 260 -10.15 -26.98 21.03
CA GLN A 260 -10.02 -25.82 20.14
C GLN A 260 -10.68 -26.07 18.78
N LEU A 261 -10.53 -27.27 18.21
CA LEU A 261 -11.15 -27.63 16.92
C LEU A 261 -12.67 -27.70 17.04
N GLU A 262 -13.19 -28.24 18.14
CA GLU A 262 -14.61 -28.25 18.45
C GLU A 262 -15.15 -26.82 18.60
N TYR A 263 -14.45 -25.96 19.35
CA TYR A 263 -14.78 -24.54 19.46
C TYR A 263 -14.79 -23.85 18.09
N CYS A 264 -13.76 -24.08 17.27
CA CYS A 264 -13.67 -23.54 15.91
C CYS A 264 -14.82 -24.00 15.00
N LYS A 265 -15.30 -25.24 15.19
CA LYS A 265 -16.42 -25.80 14.43
C LYS A 265 -17.72 -25.07 14.73
N ASP A 266 -17.96 -24.76 16.01
CA ASP A 266 -19.22 -24.23 16.49
C ASP A 266 -19.27 -22.69 16.44
N HIS A 267 -18.11 -22.02 16.56
CA HIS A 267 -17.99 -20.56 16.60
C HIS A 267 -17.19 -20.01 15.41
N SER A 268 -17.30 -20.65 14.24
CA SER A 268 -16.55 -20.26 13.03
C SER A 268 -16.82 -18.82 12.58
N GLU A 269 -18.03 -18.30 12.81
CA GLU A 269 -18.42 -16.93 12.46
C GLU A 269 -17.70 -15.90 13.32
N GLU A 270 -17.80 -16.05 14.65
CA GLU A 270 -17.12 -15.16 15.61
C GLU A 270 -15.61 -15.13 15.41
N ILE A 271 -15.00 -16.28 15.12
CA ILE A 271 -13.56 -16.37 14.87
C ILE A 271 -13.16 -15.61 13.61
N VAL A 272 -13.92 -15.75 12.51
CA VAL A 272 -13.62 -15.05 11.27
C VAL A 272 -13.86 -13.55 11.41
N ASP A 273 -14.91 -13.13 12.12
CA ASP A 273 -15.19 -11.72 12.36
C ASP A 273 -14.11 -11.08 13.24
N THR A 274 -13.70 -11.78 14.31
CA THR A 274 -12.60 -11.37 15.17
C THR A 274 -11.28 -11.29 14.40
N ALA A 275 -10.96 -12.30 13.58
CA ALA A 275 -9.76 -12.32 12.75
C ALA A 275 -9.75 -11.19 11.71
N THR A 276 -10.90 -10.90 11.11
CA THR A 276 -11.06 -9.83 10.12
C THR A 276 -10.91 -8.45 10.77
N MET A 277 -11.47 -8.26 11.97
CA MET A 277 -11.31 -7.04 12.76
C MET A 277 -9.85 -6.77 13.12
N TYR A 278 -9.06 -7.81 13.44
CA TYR A 278 -7.63 -7.66 13.76
C TYR A 278 -6.70 -7.66 12.54
N LEU A 279 -7.18 -7.99 11.33
CA LEU A 279 -6.37 -8.08 10.12
C LEU A 279 -5.68 -6.73 9.77
N PRO A 280 -6.34 -5.55 9.82
CA PRO A 280 -5.69 -4.28 9.52
C PRO A 280 -4.61 -3.94 10.55
N LEU A 281 -4.85 -4.26 11.83
CA LEU A 281 -3.86 -4.09 12.90
C LEU A 281 -2.63 -4.97 12.65
N PHE A 282 -2.85 -6.24 12.30
CA PHE A 282 -1.79 -7.17 11.93
C PHE A 282 -1.00 -6.68 10.70
N LEU A 283 -1.69 -6.21 9.65
CA LEU A 283 -1.06 -5.65 8.45
C LEU A 283 -0.23 -4.41 8.79
N ALA A 284 -0.80 -3.49 9.58
CA ALA A 284 -0.10 -2.31 10.06
C ALA A 284 1.17 -2.69 10.84
N MET A 285 1.08 -3.66 11.75
CA MET A 285 2.24 -4.19 12.49
C MET A 285 3.29 -4.84 11.57
N THR A 286 2.86 -5.56 10.52
CA THR A 286 3.79 -6.16 9.55
C THR A 286 4.54 -5.13 8.72
N ILE A 287 3.84 -4.13 8.20
CA ILE A 287 4.36 -3.08 7.31
C ILE A 287 5.31 -2.16 8.06
N THR A 288 4.88 -1.66 9.22
CA THR A 288 5.69 -0.77 10.06
C THR A 288 6.85 -1.52 10.73
N GLY A 289 6.79 -2.85 10.80
CA GLY A 289 7.86 -3.70 11.32
C GLY A 289 8.06 -3.59 12.83
N CYS A 290 7.04 -3.16 13.57
CA CYS A 290 7.25 -2.40 14.79
C CYS A 290 7.15 -3.18 16.12
N PHE A 291 8.18 -2.94 16.95
CA PHE A 291 8.13 -3.01 18.41
C PHE A 291 7.20 -1.92 19.02
N ILE A 292 7.09 -0.75 18.37
CA ILE A 292 6.35 0.43 18.87
C ILE A 292 4.83 0.26 18.78
N LEU A 293 4.32 -0.36 17.70
CA LEU A 293 2.90 -0.67 17.57
C LEU A 293 2.46 -1.80 18.49
N GLY A 294 3.37 -2.70 18.88
CA GLY A 294 3.09 -3.71 19.90
C GLY A 294 2.80 -3.08 21.27
N THR A 295 3.59 -2.08 21.67
CA THR A 295 3.36 -1.33 22.92
C THR A 295 2.08 -0.48 22.88
N ILE A 296 1.78 0.15 21.74
CA ILE A 296 0.52 0.90 21.57
C ILE A 296 -0.69 -0.05 21.57
N ALA A 297 -0.61 -1.21 20.92
CA ALA A 297 -1.69 -2.21 20.92
C ALA A 297 -1.98 -2.76 22.33
N ILE A 298 -0.94 -2.97 23.15
CA ILE A 298 -1.10 -3.33 24.57
C ILE A 298 -1.82 -2.22 25.35
N TYR A 299 -1.53 -0.95 25.04
CA TYR A 299 -2.19 0.20 25.68
C TYR A 299 -3.69 0.28 25.37
N PHE A 300 -4.12 -0.18 24.19
CA PHE A 300 -5.54 -0.26 23.81
C PHE A 300 -6.23 -1.57 24.24
N GLY A 301 -5.62 -2.37 25.11
CA GLY A 301 -6.25 -3.55 25.69
C GLY A 301 -6.26 -4.78 24.77
N VAL A 302 -5.47 -4.80 23.70
CA VAL A 302 -5.28 -6.03 22.91
C VAL A 302 -4.61 -7.08 23.80
N PRO A 303 -5.16 -8.30 23.94
CA PRO A 303 -4.61 -9.30 24.83
C PRO A 303 -3.14 -9.57 24.48
N THR A 304 -2.26 -9.46 25.48
CA THR A 304 -0.81 -9.58 25.33
C THR A 304 -0.38 -10.85 24.59
N GLY A 305 -1.14 -11.94 24.72
CA GLY A 305 -0.91 -13.20 24.00
C GLY A 305 -0.81 -13.04 22.48
N TYR A 306 -1.66 -12.21 21.86
CA TYR A 306 -1.64 -12.00 20.41
C TYR A 306 -0.40 -11.23 19.94
N VAL A 307 0.03 -10.24 20.73
CA VAL A 307 1.23 -9.45 20.45
C VAL A 307 2.49 -10.33 20.53
N TRP A 308 2.56 -11.23 21.51
CA TRP A 308 3.68 -12.16 21.66
C TRP A 308 3.68 -13.30 20.64
N ALA A 309 2.50 -13.81 20.24
CA ALA A 309 2.36 -14.78 19.17
C ALA A 309 2.90 -14.21 17.84
N TYR A 310 2.61 -12.95 17.53
CA TYR A 310 3.15 -12.27 16.36
C TYR A 310 4.68 -12.14 16.40
N CYS A 311 5.22 -11.70 17.54
CA CYS A 311 6.67 -11.54 17.74
C CYS A 311 7.42 -12.86 17.59
N THR A 312 6.89 -13.96 18.12
CA THR A 312 7.50 -15.29 18.04
C THR A 312 7.47 -15.85 16.61
N ILE A 313 6.34 -15.71 15.89
CA ILE A 313 6.23 -16.08 14.47
C ILE A 313 7.24 -15.29 13.64
N ARG A 314 7.33 -13.96 13.81
CA ARG A 314 8.31 -13.13 13.06
C ARG A 314 9.76 -13.49 13.39
N PHE A 315 10.06 -13.90 14.61
CA PHE A 315 11.40 -14.36 15.00
C PHE A 315 11.75 -15.70 14.34
N LEU A 316 10.81 -16.63 14.30
CA LEU A 316 10.97 -17.94 13.66
C LEU A 316 11.11 -17.84 12.13
N PHE A 317 10.36 -16.93 11.49
CA PHE A 317 10.37 -16.74 10.04
C PHE A 317 11.32 -15.65 9.55
N ARG A 318 12.19 -15.10 10.41
CA ARG A 318 13.17 -14.11 9.97
C ARG A 318 14.07 -14.78 8.92
N PRO A 319 14.01 -14.36 7.63
CA PRO A 319 14.80 -15.02 6.60
C PRO A 319 16.26 -14.92 7.00
N ARG A 320 16.90 -16.07 7.25
CA ARG A 320 18.33 -16.15 7.57
C ARG A 320 19.04 -15.35 6.49
N ARG A 321 19.49 -14.13 6.81
CA ARG A 321 20.31 -13.33 5.91
C ARG A 321 21.45 -14.23 5.50
N LYS A 322 21.47 -14.66 4.23
CA LYS A 322 22.59 -15.41 3.68
C LYS A 322 23.81 -14.53 3.94
N LYS A 323 24.67 -14.93 4.88
CA LYS A 323 25.94 -14.26 5.13
C LYS A 323 26.64 -14.24 3.77
N LEU A 324 26.68 -13.08 3.11
CA LEU A 324 27.56 -12.91 1.96
C LEU A 324 28.96 -13.24 2.48
N SER A 325 29.49 -14.37 2.03
CA SER A 325 30.81 -14.81 2.43
C SER A 325 31.81 -13.74 1.98
N PRO A 326 32.73 -13.27 2.84
CA PRO A 326 33.71 -12.23 2.49
C PRO A 326 34.75 -12.66 1.43
N LYS A 327 34.61 -13.84 0.81
CA LYS A 327 35.70 -14.50 0.07
C LYS A 327 36.00 -13.96 -1.34
N LYS A 328 35.35 -12.89 -1.82
CA LYS A 328 35.64 -12.35 -3.17
C LYS A 328 36.26 -10.94 -3.21
N ALA A 329 36.46 -10.27 -2.08
CA ALA A 329 37.13 -8.96 -2.08
C ALA A 329 38.68 -9.04 -2.12
N ALA A 330 39.29 -10.21 -1.85
CA ALA A 330 40.74 -10.34 -1.74
C ALA A 330 41.48 -10.73 -3.04
N VAL A 331 40.79 -11.17 -4.10
CA VAL A 331 41.47 -11.72 -5.30
C VAL A 331 41.84 -10.67 -6.36
N LYS A 332 41.36 -9.42 -6.26
CA LYS A 332 41.65 -8.38 -7.28
C LYS A 332 42.85 -7.46 -7.00
N LYS A 333 43.62 -7.65 -5.92
CA LYS A 333 44.76 -6.77 -5.59
C LYS A 333 46.18 -7.37 -5.76
N SER A 334 46.37 -8.62 -6.21
CA SER A 334 47.74 -9.18 -6.33
C SER A 334 48.32 -9.34 -7.75
N LYS A 335 47.58 -9.09 -8.84
CA LYS A 335 48.15 -9.12 -10.21
C LYS A 335 48.68 -7.75 -10.66
N LYS A 336 49.63 -7.17 -9.93
CA LYS A 336 50.48 -6.07 -10.45
C LYS A 336 51.79 -5.90 -9.68
N LYS A 337 52.67 -6.91 -9.67
CA LYS A 337 54.14 -6.73 -9.58
C LYS A 337 54.87 -8.07 -9.56
N LYS A 338 56.08 -8.05 -10.14
CA LYS A 338 57.04 -9.14 -10.37
C LYS A 338 56.74 -9.96 -11.63
N GLY A 339 57.66 -10.14 -12.55
CA GLY A 339 59.07 -9.80 -12.54
C GLY A 339 59.73 -10.48 -13.73
N THR A 340 60.62 -9.71 -14.32
CA THR A 340 61.68 -9.99 -15.28
C THR A 340 62.39 -11.35 -15.17
N ALA A 341 62.77 -11.85 -16.35
CA ALA A 341 64.07 -12.44 -16.71
C ALA A 341 64.37 -13.96 -16.49
N ASN A 342 65.22 -14.42 -17.42
CA ASN A 342 65.86 -15.73 -17.63
C ASN A 342 64.99 -16.80 -18.30
N GLY A 343 65.34 -17.38 -19.45
CA GLY A 343 66.66 -17.58 -20.06
C GLY A 343 66.98 -19.06 -20.02
N GLY A 344 67.13 -19.72 -21.18
CA GLY A 344 67.53 -21.13 -21.20
C GLY A 344 67.15 -21.87 -22.47
N ALA A 345 68.04 -21.82 -23.45
CA ALA A 345 68.06 -22.68 -24.63
C ALA A 345 68.24 -24.16 -24.27
N LYS A 346 67.70 -25.07 -25.10
CA LYS A 346 68.37 -26.33 -25.52
C LYS A 346 67.63 -27.02 -26.69
N THR A 347 68.26 -26.89 -27.87
CA THR A 347 68.65 -27.95 -28.82
C THR A 347 67.71 -29.12 -29.18
N LYS A 348 67.34 -29.14 -30.47
CA LYS A 348 67.60 -30.15 -31.54
C LYS A 348 67.08 -31.60 -31.45
N SER A 349 66.70 -32.05 -32.66
CA SER A 349 66.63 -33.42 -33.21
C SER A 349 65.35 -34.18 -32.87
N GLN A 350 64.57 -34.72 -33.81
CA GLN A 350 64.89 -35.26 -35.14
C GLN A 350 63.71 -35.09 -36.09
#